data_AF-A0A2R6Y3T5-F1
#
_entry.id   AF-A0A2R6Y3T5-F1
#
_cell.length_a   1.000
_cell.length_b   1.000
_cell.length_c   1.000
_cell.angle_alpha   90.00
_cell.angle_beta   90.00
_cell.angle_gamma   90.00
#
_symmetry.space_group_name_H-M   'P 1'
#
loop_
_entity.id
_entity.type
_entity.pdbx_description
1 polymer ?
#
loop_
_entity_poly.entity_id
_entity_poly.type
_entity_poly.pdbx_seq_one_letter_code
_entity_poly.pdbx_strand_id
1 'polypeptide(L)' 'MIATALISEPDLSISDEPATSLDVTVQAQIIQLIKTMQTQKDMSVILITHNLPSPR' A
#
# COMPACT_ATOMS: atom_id res chain seq x y z
N MET A 1 1.53 -6.44 8.66
CA MET A 1 0.36 -7.09 8.01
C MET A 1 0.44 -7.03 6.48
N ILE A 2 0.87 -5.90 5.89
CA ILE A 2 1.01 -5.74 4.43
C ILE A 2 1.74 -6.91 3.75
N ALA A 3 2.94 -7.27 4.20
CA ALA A 3 3.71 -8.38 3.63
C ALA A 3 2.96 -9.72 3.69
N THR A 4 2.27 -9.98 4.79
CA THR A 4 1.45 -11.20 4.99
C THR A 4 0.22 -11.22 4.09
N ALA A 5 -0.37 -10.06 3.76
CA ALA A 5 -1.47 -9.99 2.81
C ALA A 5 -0.99 -10.22 1.36
N LEU A 6 0.24 -9.78 1.04
CA LEU A 6 0.80 -9.85 -0.31
C LEU A 6 1.43 -11.20 -0.65
N ILE A 7 1.77 -12.02 0.35
CA ILE A 7 2.36 -13.36 0.12
C ILE A 7 1.36 -14.30 -0.55
N SER A 8 0.07 -14.05 -0.40
CA SER A 8 -1.01 -14.83 -1.02
C SER A 8 -1.28 -14.45 -2.48
N GLU A 9 -0.49 -13.53 -3.05
CA GLU A 9 -0.61 -13.04 -4.43
C GLU A 9 -2.06 -12.72 -4.82
N PRO A 10 -2.76 -11.88 -4.04
CA PRO A 10 -4.18 -11.66 -4.27
C PRO A 10 -4.40 -10.87 -5.57
N ASP A 11 -5.47 -11.17 -6.30
CA ASP A 11 -5.94 -10.34 -7.42
C ASP A 11 -6.44 -8.95 -6.94
N LEU A 12 -6.85 -8.86 -5.68
CA LEU A 12 -7.34 -7.63 -5.04
C LEU A 12 -6.84 -7.51 -3.60
N SER A 13 -6.17 -6.40 -3.29
CA SER A 13 -5.78 -6.02 -1.94
C SER A 13 -6.59 -4.81 -1.48
N ILE A 14 -7.29 -4.95 -0.34
CA ILE A 14 -7.99 -3.86 0.34
C ILE A 14 -7.26 -3.60 1.64
N SER A 15 -6.83 -2.36 1.86
CA SER A 15 -6.17 -1.97 3.10
C SER A 15 -6.78 -0.71 3.67
N ASP A 16 -7.31 -0.84 4.89
CA ASP A 16 -7.82 0.27 5.68
C ASP A 16 -6.74 0.79 6.61
N GLU A 17 -6.36 2.04 6.40
CA GLU A 17 -5.25 2.75 7.04
C GLU A 17 -3.96 1.90 7.19
N PRO A 18 -3.32 1.44 6.10
CA PRO A 18 -2.20 0.49 6.16
C PRO A 18 -0.92 1.06 6.76
N ALA A 19 -0.82 2.38 6.91
CA ALA A 19 0.41 3.07 7.29
C ALA A 19 0.19 4.06 8.45
N THR A 20 -0.90 3.91 9.22
CA THR A 20 -1.15 4.72 10.42
C THR A 20 -0.01 4.56 11.42
N SER A 21 0.29 5.63 12.16
CA SER A 21 1.37 5.68 13.16
C SER A 21 2.80 5.57 12.61
N LEU A 22 2.99 5.54 11.27
CA LEU A 22 4.30 5.61 10.64
C LEU A 22 4.65 7.03 10.20
N ASP A 23 5.95 7.36 10.21
CA ASP A 23 6.46 8.62 9.66
C ASP A 23 6.12 8.77 8.18
N VAL A 24 5.83 10.00 7.74
CA VAL A 24 5.44 10.33 6.37
C VAL A 24 6.43 9.81 5.32
N THR A 25 7.73 9.75 5.63
CA THR A 25 8.76 9.19 4.75
C THR A 25 8.59 7.69 4.55
N VAL A 26 8.30 6.97 5.64
CA VAL A 26 8.09 5.52 5.63
C VAL A 26 6.78 5.18 4.92
N GLN A 27 5.72 5.98 5.13
CA GLN A 27 4.45 5.81 4.40
C GLN A 27 4.65 5.90 2.89
N ALA A 28 5.40 6.91 2.41
CA ALA A 28 5.68 7.07 1.00
C ALA A 28 6.44 5.86 0.41
N GLN A 29 7.42 5.32 1.15
CA GLN A 29 8.15 4.11 0.75
C GLN A 29 7.23 2.89 0.66
N ILE A 30 6.32 2.72 1.62
CA ILE A 30 5.34 1.61 1.61
C ILE A 30 4.38 1.73 0.43
N ILE A 31 3.82 2.92 0.18
CA ILE A 31 2.91 3.15 -0.96
C ILE A 31 3.64 2.87 -2.27
N GLN A 32 4.90 3.30 -2.40
CA GLN A 32 5.70 3.05 -3.59
C GLN A 32 5.95 1.56 -3.79
N LEU A 33 6.27 0.83 -2.72
CA LEU A 33 6.45 -0.62 -2.77
C LEU A 33 5.16 -1.33 -3.24
N ILE A 34 4.01 -0.96 -2.66
CA ILE A 34 2.70 -1.50 -3.04
C ILE A 34 2.41 -1.24 -4.53
N LYS A 35 2.67 -0.02 -5.02
CA LYS A 35 2.52 0.32 -6.45
C LYS A 35 3.42 -0.52 -7.35
N THR A 36 4.68 -0.74 -6.96
CA THR A 36 5.59 -1.60 -7.73
C THR A 36 5.07 -3.03 -7.82
N MET A 37 4.58 -3.59 -6.72
CA MET A 37 3.99 -4.93 -6.71
C MET A 37 2.68 -5.01 -7.48
N GLN A 38 1.86 -3.96 -7.42
CA GLN A 38 0.63 -3.83 -8.20
C GLN A 38 0.92 -4.04 -9.69
N THR A 39 1.90 -3.30 -10.24
CA THR A 39 2.28 -3.40 -11.65
C THR A 39 2.93 -4.74 -11.99
N GLN A 40 3.74 -5.30 -11.09
CA GLN A 40 4.44 -6.57 -11.34
C GLN A 40 3.50 -7.78 -11.34
N LYS A 41 2.42 -7.73 -10.55
CA LYS A 41 1.50 -8.85 -10.33
C LYS A 41 0.12 -8.68 -10.97
N ASP A 42 -0.07 -7.59 -11.73
CA ASP A 42 -1.38 -7.20 -12.30
C ASP A 42 -2.52 -7.18 -11.24
N MET A 43 -2.17 -6.76 -10.03
CA MET A 43 -3.06 -6.78 -8.86
C MET A 43 -3.89 -5.49 -8.80
N SER A 44 -5.13 -5.58 -8.34
CA SER A 44 -5.94 -4.42 -7.96
C SER A 44 -5.67 -4.02 -6.51
N VAL A 45 -5.55 -2.71 -6.22
CA VAL A 45 -5.29 -2.22 -4.86
C VAL A 45 -6.27 -1.09 -4.51
N ILE A 46 -6.93 -1.23 -3.36
CA ILE A 46 -7.78 -0.20 -2.74
C ILE A 46 -7.13 0.20 -1.42
N LEU A 47 -6.71 1.46 -1.33
CA LEU A 47 -6.15 2.07 -0.12
C LEU A 47 -7.18 3.04 0.45
N ILE A 48 -7.60 2.81 1.69
CA ILE A 48 -8.43 3.74 2.46
C ILE A 48 -7.48 4.44 3.44
N THR A 49 -7.43 5.77 3.38
CA THR A 49 -6.59 6.59 4.27
C THR A 49 -7.23 7.95 4.50
N HIS A 50 -7.08 8.48 5.71
CA HIS A 50 -7.46 9.85 6.05
C HIS A 50 -6.37 10.88 5.71
N ASN A 51 -5.18 10.42 5.31
CA ASN A 51 -4.05 11.28 4.97
C ASN A 51 -3.31 10.68 3.77
N LEU A 52 -3.54 11.26 2.58
CA LEU A 52 -2.70 10.98 1.42
C LEU A 52 -1.54 11.99 1.45
N PRO A 53 -0.27 11.54 1.43
CA PRO A 53 0.84 12.46 1.26
C PRO A 53 0.65 13.23 -0.05
N SER A 54 0.48 14.54 0.07
CA SER A 54 0.42 15.47 -1.07
C SER A 54 1.71 15.34 -1.88
N PRO A 55 1.66 15.28 -3.23
CA PRO A 55 2.83 15.04 -4.09
C PRO A 55 3.74 16.27 -4.23
N ARG A 56 3.89 17.09 -3.18
CA ARG A 56 4.80 18.24 -3.20
C ARG A 56 6.24 17.80 -2.96
#